data_AF-A0AAV3XTM0-F1
#
_entry.id   AF-A0AAV3XTM0-F1
#
_cell.length_a   1.000
_cell.length_b   1.000
_cell.length_c   1.000
_cell.angle_alpha   90.00
_cell.angle_beta   90.00
_cell.angle_gamma   90.00
#
_symmetry.space_group_name_H-M   'P 1'
#
loop_
_entity.id
_entity.type
_entity.pdbx_description
1 polymer ?
#
loop_
_entity_poly.entity_id
_entity_poly.type
_entity_poly.pdbx_seq_one_letter_code
_entity_poly.pdbx_strand_id
1 'polypeptide(L)' 'MELDSITVEKSPFCRIDSDCWDVKLKFFDPENSRRAKKVFRFTIDVSDVIPVTLGEVRSWSTPY' A
#
# COMPACT_ATOMS: atom_id res chain seq x y z
N MET A 1 -5.66 -12.59 10.63
CA MET A 1 -5.00 -11.86 9.52
C MET A 1 -3.75 -11.23 10.08
N GLU A 2 -2.60 -11.59 9.53
CA GLU A 2 -1.28 -11.12 9.96
C GLU A 2 -0.53 -10.49 8.80
N LEU A 3 0.46 -9.64 9.10
CA LEU A 3 1.24 -8.93 8.09
C LEU A 3 2.21 -9.90 7.40
N ASP A 4 2.12 -10.00 6.08
CA ASP A 4 2.99 -10.80 5.21
C ASP A 4 4.21 -9.97 4.78
N SER A 5 3.95 -8.80 4.18
CA SER A 5 5.00 -7.95 3.62
C SER A 5 4.59 -6.49 3.54
N ILE A 6 5.61 -5.63 3.52
CA ILE A 6 5.51 -4.21 3.24
C ILE A 6 6.36 -3.95 1.99
N THR A 7 5.75 -3.40 0.94
CA THR A 7 6.48 -2.99 -0.26
C THR A 7 6.23 -1.51 -0.53
N VAL A 8 7.26 -0.79 -0.93
CA VAL A 8 7.20 0.64 -1.23
C VAL A 8 7.73 0.87 -2.64
N GLU A 9 6.95 1.57 -3.46
CA GLU A 9 7.33 1.92 -4.83
C GLU A 9 6.96 3.37 -5.14
N LYS A 10 7.67 4.01 -6.07
CA LYS A 10 7.33 5.37 -6.48
C LYS A 10 5.96 5.36 -7.16
N SER A 11 5.06 6.25 -6.72
CA SER A 11 3.69 6.28 -7.24
C SER A 11 3.69 6.81 -8.67
N PRO A 12 2.99 6.17 -9.62
CA PRO A 12 2.85 6.70 -10.98
C PRO A 12 1.86 7.88 -11.05
N PHE A 13 1.16 8.18 -9.95
CA PHE A 13 0.13 9.21 -9.88
C PHE A 13 0.65 10.53 -9.27
N CYS A 14 1.97 10.70 -9.14
CA CYS A 14 2.58 11.95 -8.70
C CYS A 14 2.26 13.10 -9.67
N ARG A 15 2.08 14.30 -9.14
CA ARG A 15 2.14 15.53 -9.93
C ARG A 15 3.60 15.88 -10.23
N ILE A 16 3.81 16.75 -11.21
CA ILE A 16 5.09 17.46 -11.36
C ILE A 16 5.38 18.16 -10.02
N ASP A 17 6.60 17.96 -9.51
CA ASP A 17 7.12 18.43 -8.22
C ASP A 17 6.64 17.70 -6.95
N SER A 18 5.84 16.63 -7.06
CA SER A 18 5.54 15.75 -5.92
C SER A 18 6.58 14.63 -5.76
N ASP A 19 6.71 14.11 -4.54
CA ASP A 19 7.44 12.87 -4.25
C ASP A 19 6.50 11.87 -3.56
N CYS A 20 5.61 11.27 -4.34
CA CYS A 20 4.64 10.30 -3.82
C CYS A 20 5.13 8.86 -3.92
N TRP A 21 4.82 8.11 -2.87
CA TRP A 21 5.17 6.71 -2.72
C TRP A 21 3.92 5.88 -2.42
N ASP A 22 3.75 4.79 -3.15
CA ASP A 22 2.72 3.79 -2.88
C ASP A 22 3.27 2.77 -1.87
N VAL A 23 2.69 2.76 -0.67
CA VAL A 23 2.98 1.79 0.39
C VAL A 23 1.92 0.70 0.36
N LYS A 24 2.32 -0.53 0.04
CA LYS A 24 1.43 -1.70 0.00
C LYS A 24 1.72 -2.59 1.20
N LEU A 25 0.70 -2.80 2.03
CA LEU A 25 0.68 -3.76 3.12
C LEU A 25 -0.07 -5.00 2.66
N LYS A 26 0.60 -6.15 2.64
CA LYS A 26 -0.01 -7.43 2.30
C LYS A 26 -0.25 -8.23 3.57
N PHE A 27 -1.45 -8.78 3.71
CA PHE A 27 -1.86 -9.60 4.84
C PHE A 27 -2.26 -10.99 4.38
N PHE A 28 -1.98 -11.98 5.22
CA PHE A 28 -2.38 -13.37 5.01
C PHE A 28 -3.11 -13.92 6.23
N ASP A 29 -3.72 -15.10 6.08
CA ASP A 29 -4.36 -15.82 7.17
C ASP A 29 -3.45 -16.96 7.66
N PRO A 30 -2.91 -16.89 8.89
CA PRO A 30 -2.02 -17.92 9.40
C PRO A 30 -2.72 -19.27 9.64
N GLU A 31 -4.04 -19.27 9.89
CA GLU A 31 -4.82 -20.48 10.14
C GLU A 31 -5.31 -21.14 8.84
N ASN A 32 -5.28 -20.40 7.73
CA ASN A 32 -5.74 -20.89 6.44
C ASN A 32 -4.86 -20.40 5.29
N SER A 33 -3.87 -21.22 4.95
CA SER A 33 -2.95 -20.97 3.84
C SER A 33 -3.62 -20.95 2.46
N ARG A 34 -4.90 -21.30 2.31
CA ARG A 34 -5.62 -21.19 1.03
C ARG A 34 -6.45 -19.93 0.90
N ARG A 35 -6.57 -19.13 1.97
CA ARG A 35 -7.33 -17.88 1.94
C ARG A 35 -6.55 -16.84 1.11
N ALA A 36 -7.27 -16.13 0.24
CA ALA A 36 -6.69 -15.05 -0.56
C ALA A 36 -6.05 -13.99 0.35
N LYS A 37 -4.87 -13.51 -0.04
CA LYS A 37 -4.17 -12.44 0.68
C LYS A 37 -4.88 -11.11 0.42
N LYS A 38 -4.92 -10.24 1.42
CA LYS A 38 -5.50 -8.89 1.30
C LYS A 38 -4.38 -7.87 1.19
N VAL A 39 -4.46 -6.98 0.21
CA VAL A 39 -3.53 -5.86 0.06
C VAL A 39 -4.25 -4.56 0.39
N PHE A 40 -3.58 -3.69 1.15
CA PHE A 40 -3.95 -2.30 1.37
C PHE A 40 -2.87 -1.41 0.80
N ARG A 41 -3.25 -0.42 0.00
CA ARG A 41 -2.33 0.56 -0.59
C ARG A 41 -2.67 1.96 -0.13
N PHE A 42 -1.67 2.61 0.44
CA PHE A 42 -1.65 4.01 0.79
C PHE A 42 -0.75 4.73 -0.20
N THR A 43 -1.11 5.95 -0.60
CA THR A 43 -0.22 6.81 -1.36
C THR A 43 0.13 7.99 -0.46
N ILE A 44 1.42 8.20 -0.23
CA ILE A 44 1.92 9.25 0.68
C ILE A 44 2.81 10.18 -0.13
N ASP A 45 2.50 11.48 -0.13
CA ASP A 45 3.37 12.52 -0.68
C ASP A 45 4.30 13.02 0.43
N VAL A 46 5.61 12.91 0.20
CA VAL A 46 6.67 13.35 1.12
C VAL A 46 7.49 14.51 0.55
N SER A 47 6.95 15.23 -0.45
CA SER A 47 7.61 16.40 -1.05
C SER A 47 7.81 17.57 -0.09
N ASP A 48 7.00 17.68 0.97
CA ASP A 48 7.08 18.74 1.98
C ASP A 48 7.44 18.18 3.37
N VAL A 49 7.77 19.06 4.31
CA VAL A 49 8.16 18.76 5.70
C VAL A 49 7.09 17.96 6.43
N ILE A 50 5.81 18.21 6.15
CA ILE A 50 4.68 17.47 6.70
C ILE A 50 4.12 16.55 5.60
N PRO A 51 4.35 15.22 5.69
CA PRO A 51 3.80 14.28 4.72
C PRO A 51 2.28 14.29 4.70
N VAL A 52 1.71 14.07 3.52
CA VAL A 52 0.25 13.99 3.34
C VAL A 52 -0.16 12.69 2.66
N THR A 53 -1.25 12.08 3.14
CA THR A 53 -1.86 10.92 2.49
C THR A 53 -2.74 11.39 1.33
N LEU A 54 -2.56 10.78 0.16
CA LEU A 54 -3.30 11.11 -1.05
C LEU A 54 -4.47 10.14 -1.27
N GLY A 55 -5.69 10.69 -1.29
CA GLY A 55 -6.91 9.95 -1.60
C GLY A 55 -7.30 8.90 -0.55
N GLU A 56 -8.21 8.01 -0.94
CA GLU A 56 -8.67 6.92 -0.07
C GLU A 56 -7.77 5.69 -0.17
N VAL A 57 -7.69 4.93 0.93
CA VAL A 57 -6.98 3.65 0.99
C VAL A 57 -7.61 2.69 -0.02
N ARG A 58 -6.80 2.18 -0.94
CA ARG A 58 -7.24 1.16 -1.88
C ARG A 58 -7.00 -0.22 -1.29
N SER A 59 -7.94 -1.14 -1.48
CA SER A 59 -7.77 -2.51 -1.03
C SER A 59 -8.30 -3.52 -2.05
N TRP A 60 -7.60 -4.63 -2.21
CA TRP A 60 -8.00 -5.73 -3.09
C TRP A 60 -7.46 -7.05 -2.56
N SER A 61 -7.99 -8.15 -3.10
CA SER A 61 -7.49 -9.49 -2.79
C SER A 61 -6.57 -9.96 -3.90
N THR A 62 -5.48 -10.65 -3.55
CA THR A 62 -4.60 -11.32 -4.52
C THR A 62 -4.76 -12.83 -4.40
N PRO A 63 -4.50 -13.59 -5.48
CA PRO A 63 -4.29 -15.02 -5.37
C PRO A 63 -3.23 -15.35 -4.31
N TYR A 64 -3.32 -16.57 -3.77
CA TYR A 64 -2.34 -17.10 -2.82
C TYR A 64 -0.94 -17.15 -3.43
#